data_AF-A0A956JC70-F1
#
_entry.id   AF-A0A956JC70-F1
#
_cell.length_a   1.000
_cell.length_b   1.000
_cell.length_c   1.000
_cell.angle_alpha   90.00
_cell.angle_beta   90.00
_cell.angle_gamma   90.00
#
_symmetry.space_group_name_H-M   'P 1'
#
loop_
_entity.id
_entity.type
_entity.pdbx_description
1 polymer ?
#
loop_
_entity_poly.entity_id
_entity_poly.type
_entity_poly.pdbx_seq_one_letter_code
_entity_poly.pdbx_strand_id
1 'polypeptide(L)'
;MADEPEASTSSTPPGSTGSTSAAGSTGPAATDTTASSADGGTGPGVTTGEASSDSTGGGIGPIFDVGTVPDVPEPPLPATDIEVVITADNAYAFGYGSQTEMSNYFGGLAATLASEIFGCATGPESYLVPAEDTAQYLYIVAYADNATTQGVLGQFRRVNMDGTPGEVVYTGDPGWEVCATGIDYGTGDPTPTLQVVNEQIALCNAGTSDPATTSQGWVDEVGTALGALAVGETNDTPYAGGPQPGNEFPLVCQTLIDPQSRWMWFNWDPAGIVWPVQSPFIYPGGGGNPMHDFMIFRLASASVPQPPAG
;
A
#
# COMPACT_ATOMS: atom_id res chain seq x y z
N MET A 1 -57.99 -4.51 -24.33
CA MET A 1 -58.58 -5.81 -24.72
C MET A 1 -58.46 -5.90 -26.23
N ALA A 2 -57.72 -6.93 -26.69
CA ALA A 2 -57.39 -7.29 -28.08
C ALA A 2 -56.46 -6.30 -28.83
N ASP A 3 -55.45 -6.70 -29.58
CA ASP A 3 -54.70 -7.95 -29.75
C ASP A 3 -53.43 -7.61 -30.57
N GLU A 4 -52.44 -8.51 -30.58
CA GLU A 4 -51.05 -8.40 -31.07
C GLU A 4 -50.81 -7.89 -32.52
N PRO A 5 -49.53 -7.59 -32.87
CA PRO A 5 -48.83 -8.60 -33.66
C PRO A 5 -47.36 -8.83 -33.25
N GLU A 6 -47.03 -10.07 -32.91
CA GLU A 6 -45.67 -10.61 -32.86
C GLU A 6 -45.34 -11.28 -34.20
N ALA A 7 -44.24 -10.87 -34.84
CA ALA A 7 -43.66 -11.55 -35.98
C ALA A 7 -42.13 -11.66 -35.82
N SER A 8 -41.69 -12.85 -35.43
CA SER A 8 -40.64 -13.66 -36.07
C SER A 8 -39.32 -12.97 -36.47
N THR A 9 -38.19 -13.39 -35.89
CA THR A 9 -37.34 -14.43 -36.52
C THR A 9 -36.08 -14.71 -35.70
N SER A 10 -35.85 -16.01 -35.53
CA SER A 10 -34.62 -16.66 -35.10
C SER A 10 -33.54 -16.58 -36.17
N SER A 11 -32.29 -16.32 -35.77
CA SER A 11 -31.10 -16.80 -36.49
C SER A 11 -29.84 -16.74 -35.63
N THR A 12 -29.45 -17.89 -35.08
CA THR A 12 -28.08 -18.20 -34.69
C THR A 12 -27.25 -18.46 -35.95
N PRO A 13 -25.99 -17.98 -36.05
CA PRO A 13 -24.99 -18.59 -36.91
C PRO A 13 -23.84 -19.23 -36.10
N PRO A 14 -23.10 -20.15 -36.75
CA PRO A 14 -22.36 -21.23 -36.11
C PRO A 14 -20.91 -20.86 -35.78
N GLY A 15 -20.30 -21.72 -34.95
CA GLY A 15 -18.93 -21.61 -34.49
C GLY A 15 -17.85 -21.68 -35.57
N SER A 16 -16.67 -21.19 -35.20
CA SER A 16 -15.42 -21.40 -35.91
C SER A 16 -14.43 -22.09 -34.97
N THR A 17 -14.15 -23.34 -35.31
CA THR A 17 -13.08 -24.19 -34.79
C THR A 17 -11.70 -23.72 -35.26
N GLY A 18 -10.74 -23.73 -34.33
CA GLY A 18 -9.37 -24.20 -34.57
C GLY A 18 -8.33 -23.16 -35.00
N SER A 19 -7.32 -22.98 -34.15
CA SER A 19 -5.97 -23.45 -34.49
C SER A 19 -5.05 -23.47 -33.27
N THR A 20 -4.43 -24.63 -33.08
CA THR A 20 -3.28 -24.92 -32.23
C THR A 20 -2.02 -24.22 -32.71
N SER A 21 -1.24 -23.68 -31.78
CA SER A 21 0.22 -23.62 -31.94
C SER A 21 0.89 -23.71 -30.57
N ALA A 22 1.50 -24.87 -30.34
CA ALA A 22 2.50 -25.09 -29.32
C ALA A 22 3.80 -24.39 -29.71
N ALA A 23 4.45 -23.75 -28.75
CA ALA A 23 5.87 -23.47 -28.79
C ALA A 23 6.42 -23.67 -27.37
N GLY A 24 7.18 -24.75 -27.19
CA GLY A 24 8.00 -24.93 -26.01
C GLY A 24 9.24 -24.06 -26.06
N SER A 25 9.78 -23.72 -24.88
CA SER A 25 11.16 -23.28 -24.72
C SER A 25 11.61 -23.49 -23.28
N THR A 26 12.31 -24.60 -23.09
CA THR A 26 13.51 -24.81 -22.25
C THR A 26 13.83 -23.78 -21.16
N GLY A 27 13.80 -24.25 -19.91
CA GLY A 27 14.47 -23.60 -18.78
C GLY A 27 15.98 -23.84 -18.75
N PRO A 28 16.72 -23.17 -17.86
CA PRO A 28 18.00 -23.63 -17.37
C PRO A 28 17.88 -24.17 -15.94
N ALA A 29 18.52 -25.33 -15.74
CA ALA A 29 18.83 -25.91 -14.47
C ALA A 29 19.79 -25.00 -13.68
N ALA A 30 19.51 -24.81 -12.38
CA ALA A 30 20.50 -24.35 -11.42
C ALA A 30 20.73 -25.44 -10.38
N THR A 31 21.97 -25.91 -10.42
CA THR A 31 22.71 -26.88 -9.62
C THR A 31 22.42 -26.89 -8.12
N ASP A 32 22.13 -28.11 -7.67
CA ASP A 32 22.40 -28.67 -6.35
C ASP A 32 23.87 -28.43 -5.94
N THR A 33 24.11 -27.93 -4.73
CA THR A 33 25.42 -28.01 -4.08
C THR A 33 25.19 -28.38 -2.62
N THR A 34 25.13 -29.68 -2.39
CA THR A 34 25.39 -30.32 -1.10
C THR A 34 26.89 -30.27 -0.82
N ALA A 35 27.29 -29.65 0.30
CA ALA A 35 28.59 -29.90 0.91
C ALA A 35 28.45 -29.93 2.44
N SER A 36 28.94 -31.04 2.95
CA SER A 36 28.89 -31.60 4.29
C SER A 36 29.94 -31.06 5.27
N SER A 37 29.53 -30.98 6.54
CA SER A 37 30.19 -31.52 7.74
C SER A 37 31.52 -30.98 8.29
N ALA A 38 31.48 -30.88 9.64
CA ALA A 38 32.56 -30.99 10.65
C ALA A 38 33.48 -29.76 10.77
N ASP A 39 34.04 -29.37 11.93
CA ASP A 39 34.25 -29.94 13.26
C ASP A 39 34.60 -28.73 14.15
N GLY A 40 34.21 -28.63 15.42
CA GLY A 40 35.10 -29.01 16.52
C GLY A 40 35.79 -27.79 17.16
N GLY A 41 35.43 -27.46 18.41
CA GLY A 41 36.06 -26.33 19.11
C GLY A 41 35.55 -26.08 20.53
N THR A 42 35.68 -27.07 21.41
CA THR A 42 35.56 -26.92 22.87
C THR A 42 36.69 -26.07 23.45
N GLY A 43 36.37 -25.11 24.33
CA GLY A 43 37.34 -24.46 25.21
C GLY A 43 36.68 -23.88 26.46
N PRO A 44 37.01 -24.35 27.67
CA PRO A 44 36.48 -23.81 28.92
C PRO A 44 37.39 -22.70 29.44
N GLY A 45 36.80 -21.57 29.86
CA GLY A 45 37.50 -20.45 30.47
C GLY A 45 36.75 -19.95 31.70
N VAL A 46 36.94 -20.64 32.82
CA VAL A 46 36.57 -20.17 34.16
C VAL A 46 37.53 -19.06 34.58
N THR A 47 37.02 -17.89 34.98
CA THR A 47 37.59 -17.14 36.11
C THR A 47 36.49 -16.40 36.87
N THR A 48 36.36 -16.79 38.13
CA THR A 48 35.74 -16.15 39.29
C THR A 48 36.33 -14.78 39.62
N GLY A 49 35.51 -13.90 40.22
CA GLY A 49 35.93 -12.69 40.95
C GLY A 49 34.71 -11.79 41.15
N GLU A 50 33.91 -12.01 42.19
CA GLU A 50 34.00 -11.38 43.52
C GLU A 50 33.19 -10.08 43.63
N ALA A 51 32.56 -9.96 44.79
CA ALA A 51 31.48 -9.06 45.13
C ALA A 51 31.96 -7.77 45.79
N SER A 52 30.98 -6.93 46.16
CA SER A 52 31.04 -5.89 47.20
C SER A 52 31.66 -4.56 46.73
N SER A 53 31.24 -3.37 47.15
CA SER A 53 30.14 -2.87 47.98
C SER A 53 30.18 -1.34 47.88
N ASP A 54 29.02 -0.73 48.07
CA ASP A 54 28.75 0.58 48.65
C ASP A 54 29.95 1.42 49.14
N SER A 55 30.02 2.67 48.69
CA SER A 55 30.86 3.72 49.25
C SER A 55 30.18 5.07 49.09
N THR A 56 29.40 5.43 50.10
CA THR A 56 28.98 6.79 50.40
C THR A 56 30.15 7.47 51.13
N GLY A 57 30.75 8.52 50.55
CA GLY A 57 31.85 9.22 51.20
C GLY A 57 32.26 10.50 50.49
N GLY A 58 31.83 11.64 51.01
CA GLY A 58 32.12 12.97 50.50
C GLY A 58 33.61 13.30 50.46
N GLY A 59 34.02 13.92 49.37
CA GLY A 59 35.34 14.50 49.17
C GLY A 59 35.21 15.71 48.25
N ILE A 60 35.16 16.90 48.86
CA ILE A 60 35.31 18.19 48.19
C ILE A 60 36.76 18.30 47.71
N GLY A 61 36.97 17.99 46.43
CA GLY A 61 38.20 18.22 45.66
C GLY A 61 37.87 18.99 44.38
N PRO A 62 38.83 19.74 43.81
CA PRO A 62 38.56 20.69 42.72
C PRO A 62 38.01 19.93 41.51
N ILE A 63 36.80 20.33 41.11
CA ILE A 63 36.11 19.86 39.91
C ILE A 63 37.01 20.22 38.73
N PHE A 64 37.73 19.23 38.20
CA PHE A 64 38.21 19.30 36.84
C PHE A 64 36.97 19.41 35.97
N ASP A 65 36.75 20.62 35.45
CA ASP A 65 35.83 20.90 34.37
C ASP A 65 36.31 20.10 33.17
N VAL A 66 35.86 18.85 33.08
CA VAL A 66 36.01 18.02 31.89
C VAL A 66 35.11 18.67 30.87
N GLY A 67 35.69 19.63 30.14
CA GLY A 67 34.99 20.43 29.16
C GLY A 67 34.09 19.56 28.30
N THR A 68 32.87 20.06 28.07
CA THR A 68 31.86 19.48 27.19
C THR A 68 32.53 18.83 25.99
N VAL A 69 32.51 17.49 25.94
CA VAL A 69 32.92 16.76 24.75
C VAL A 69 32.04 17.31 23.63
N PRO A 70 32.62 17.92 22.58
CA PRO A 70 31.81 18.42 21.48
C PRO A 70 31.04 17.22 20.94
N ASP A 71 29.71 17.37 20.92
CA ASP A 71 28.79 16.37 20.41
C ASP A 71 29.19 16.09 18.95
N VAL A 72 29.86 14.97 18.72
CA VAL A 72 30.23 14.56 17.37
C VAL A 72 28.92 14.06 16.77
N PRO A 73 28.39 14.70 15.72
CA PRO A 73 27.16 14.24 15.10
C PRO A 73 27.36 12.79 14.67
N GLU A 74 26.50 11.90 15.17
CA GLU A 74 26.49 10.51 14.78
C GLU A 74 26.31 10.44 13.26
N PRO A 75 27.10 9.61 12.55
CA PRO A 75 26.91 9.44 11.12
C PRO A 75 25.47 9.02 10.83
N PRO A 76 24.85 9.52 9.75
CA PRO A 76 23.50 9.11 9.40
C PRO A 76 23.47 7.59 9.18
N LEU A 77 22.44 6.93 9.74
CA LEU A 77 22.23 5.52 9.52
C LEU A 77 22.09 5.25 8.00
N PRO A 78 22.65 4.15 7.49
CA PRO A 78 22.44 3.76 6.10
C PRO A 78 20.94 3.57 5.85
N ALA A 79 20.49 3.99 4.67
CA ALA A 79 19.15 3.68 4.21
C ALA A 79 18.98 2.16 4.09
N THR A 80 17.78 1.67 4.38
CA THR A 80 17.41 0.27 4.19
C THR A 80 16.18 0.13 3.30
N ASP A 81 16.06 -1.04 2.68
CA ASP A 81 14.98 -1.37 1.78
C ASP A 81 13.63 -1.24 2.47
N ILE A 82 12.60 -0.88 1.70
CA ILE A 82 11.21 -0.88 2.17
C ILE A 82 10.49 -2.05 1.52
N GLU A 83 10.00 -2.97 2.35
CA GLU A 83 9.05 -4.00 1.95
C GLU A 83 7.64 -3.41 1.96
N VAL A 84 6.90 -3.68 0.88
CA VAL A 84 5.52 -3.26 0.71
C VAL A 84 4.68 -4.48 0.43
N VAL A 85 3.56 -4.64 1.14
CA VAL A 85 2.54 -5.63 0.80
C VAL A 85 1.21 -4.91 0.65
N ILE A 86 0.55 -5.07 -0.49
CA ILE A 86 -0.63 -4.29 -0.85
C ILE A 86 -1.63 -5.12 -1.65
N THR A 87 -2.91 -4.78 -1.52
CA THR A 87 -3.99 -5.20 -2.39
C THR A 87 -4.96 -4.02 -2.59
N ALA A 88 -5.86 -4.17 -3.56
CA ALA A 88 -6.97 -3.25 -3.76
C ALA A 88 -8.18 -4.01 -4.28
N ASP A 89 -9.37 -3.49 -3.97
CA ASP A 89 -10.58 -3.95 -4.63
C ASP A 89 -10.67 -3.30 -6.02
N ASN A 90 -10.73 -4.13 -7.06
CA ASN A 90 -10.69 -3.81 -8.50
C ASN A 90 -9.31 -3.62 -9.12
N ALA A 91 -8.70 -2.44 -9.07
CA ALA A 91 -7.46 -2.21 -9.80
C ALA A 91 -6.51 -1.27 -9.09
N TYR A 92 -5.23 -1.64 -9.11
CA TYR A 92 -4.19 -0.78 -8.59
C TYR A 92 -2.84 -0.93 -9.30
N ALA A 93 -1.95 0.00 -8.96
CA ALA A 93 -0.54 -0.03 -9.26
C ALA A 93 0.24 0.57 -8.08
N PHE A 94 1.49 0.15 -7.94
CA PHE A 94 2.39 0.66 -6.93
C PHE A 94 3.58 1.37 -7.58
N GLY A 95 4.12 2.37 -6.91
CA GLY A 95 5.37 2.99 -7.35
C GLY A 95 5.99 3.86 -6.27
N TYR A 96 7.16 4.40 -6.58
CA TYR A 96 7.89 5.29 -5.68
C TYR A 96 8.70 6.31 -6.48
N GLY A 97 9.07 7.40 -5.82
CA GLY A 97 9.83 8.47 -6.46
C GLY A 97 9.99 9.70 -5.57
N SER A 98 10.01 10.85 -6.21
CA SER A 98 10.11 12.17 -5.56
C SER A 98 8.72 12.70 -5.19
N GLN A 99 8.65 13.89 -4.59
CA GLN A 99 7.38 14.59 -4.40
C GLN A 99 6.68 15.00 -5.71
N THR A 100 7.44 15.19 -6.79
CA THR A 100 6.92 15.74 -8.06
C THR A 100 6.63 14.69 -9.12
N GLU A 101 7.21 13.50 -8.97
CA GLU A 101 7.04 12.41 -9.93
C GLU A 101 7.37 11.06 -9.29
N MET A 102 6.73 10.04 -9.83
CA MET A 102 7.09 8.65 -9.65
C MET A 102 8.16 8.28 -10.70
N SER A 103 9.24 7.64 -10.25
CA SER A 103 10.35 7.19 -11.11
C SER A 103 10.31 5.69 -11.37
N ASN A 104 9.70 4.93 -10.46
CA ASN A 104 9.48 3.49 -10.59
C ASN A 104 8.00 3.16 -10.49
N TYR A 105 7.52 2.30 -11.39
CA TYR A 105 6.10 1.98 -11.52
C TYR A 105 5.89 0.50 -11.81
N PHE A 106 5.18 -0.15 -10.91
CA PHE A 106 4.71 -1.51 -11.01
C PHE A 106 3.20 -1.45 -11.27
N GLY A 107 2.86 -1.42 -12.55
CA GLY A 107 1.50 -1.24 -13.01
C GLY A 107 0.64 -2.50 -12.92
N GLY A 108 -0.66 -2.29 -12.73
CA GLY A 108 -1.66 -2.80 -13.67
C GLY A 108 -2.22 -4.19 -13.40
N LEU A 109 -2.56 -4.45 -12.16
CA LEU A 109 -3.36 -5.62 -11.82
C LEU A 109 -4.76 -5.16 -11.51
N ALA A 110 -5.65 -5.50 -12.44
CA ALA A 110 -7.08 -5.43 -12.24
C ALA A 110 -7.54 -6.82 -11.81
N ALA A 111 -7.87 -6.96 -10.52
CA ALA A 111 -8.52 -8.13 -10.00
C ALA A 111 -9.87 -8.32 -10.71
N THR A 112 -10.09 -9.52 -11.21
CA THR A 112 -11.35 -9.96 -11.81
C THR A 112 -12.11 -10.93 -10.90
N LEU A 113 -11.40 -11.53 -9.93
CA LEU A 113 -11.93 -12.48 -8.97
C LEU A 113 -11.64 -12.01 -7.54
N ALA A 114 -12.57 -12.29 -6.63
CA ALA A 114 -12.40 -12.02 -5.20
C ALA A 114 -11.12 -12.68 -4.62
N SER A 115 -10.69 -13.84 -5.14
CA SER A 115 -9.45 -14.49 -4.69
C SER A 115 -8.18 -13.71 -5.04
N GLU A 116 -8.24 -12.86 -6.06
CA GLU A 116 -7.14 -11.96 -6.47
C GLU A 116 -7.06 -10.71 -5.58
N ILE A 117 -7.99 -10.55 -4.64
CA ILE A 117 -8.01 -9.45 -3.67
C ILE A 117 -7.79 -10.00 -2.27
N PHE A 118 -8.62 -10.98 -1.88
CA PHE A 118 -8.73 -11.48 -0.51
C PHE A 118 -7.95 -12.78 -0.25
N GLY A 119 -7.58 -13.50 -1.31
CA GLY A 119 -7.00 -14.84 -1.21
C GLY A 119 -5.52 -14.86 -0.82
N CYS A 120 -5.08 -15.91 -0.14
CA CYS A 120 -3.67 -16.08 0.25
C CYS A 120 -2.72 -16.51 -0.88
N ALA A 121 -3.26 -16.99 -2.00
CA ALA A 121 -2.45 -17.49 -3.11
C ALA A 121 -2.19 -16.44 -4.19
N THR A 122 -3.15 -15.54 -4.39
CA THR A 122 -3.19 -14.59 -5.53
C THR A 122 -3.63 -13.19 -5.11
N GLY A 123 -3.91 -12.96 -3.83
CA GLY A 123 -4.42 -11.69 -3.32
C GLY A 123 -3.30 -10.67 -3.16
N PRO A 124 -2.91 -10.32 -1.92
CA PRO A 124 -1.86 -9.33 -1.70
C PRO A 124 -0.56 -9.61 -2.43
N GLU A 125 0.04 -8.56 -2.96
CA GLU A 125 1.31 -8.60 -3.66
C GLU A 125 2.40 -7.88 -2.89
N SER A 126 3.64 -8.29 -3.13
CA SER A 126 4.81 -7.75 -2.44
C SER A 126 5.75 -7.04 -3.39
N TYR A 127 6.24 -5.88 -2.95
CA TYR A 127 7.21 -5.06 -3.66
C TYR A 127 8.39 -4.72 -2.74
N LEU A 128 9.55 -4.50 -3.35
CA LEU A 128 10.76 -4.04 -2.66
C LEU A 128 11.15 -2.68 -3.24
N VAL A 129 11.29 -1.68 -2.37
CA VAL A 129 11.89 -0.39 -2.71
C VAL A 129 13.34 -0.42 -2.25
N PRO A 130 14.31 -0.45 -3.17
CA PRO A 130 15.72 -0.52 -2.81
C PRO A 130 16.17 0.73 -2.04
N ALA A 131 17.03 0.54 -1.04
CA ALA A 131 17.61 1.62 -0.24
C ALA A 131 18.31 2.69 -1.09
N GLU A 132 18.96 2.27 -2.17
CA GLU A 132 19.73 3.14 -3.07
C GLU A 132 18.87 4.12 -3.89
N ASP A 133 17.58 3.85 -4.04
CA ASP A 133 16.70 4.66 -4.88
C ASP A 133 16.26 5.96 -4.20
N THR A 134 16.57 6.14 -2.92
CA THR A 134 16.33 7.39 -2.15
C THR A 134 14.91 7.95 -2.31
N ALA A 135 13.92 7.05 -2.42
CA ALA A 135 12.52 7.43 -2.60
C ALA A 135 12.09 8.42 -1.51
N GLN A 136 11.46 9.52 -1.90
CA GLN A 136 10.87 10.50 -1.00
C GLN A 136 9.42 10.16 -0.68
N TYR A 137 8.72 9.55 -1.64
CA TYR A 137 7.33 9.15 -1.54
C TYR A 137 7.10 7.74 -2.09
N LEU A 138 6.21 7.03 -1.43
CA LEU A 138 5.57 5.80 -1.88
C LEU A 138 4.19 6.17 -2.41
N TYR A 139 3.80 5.57 -3.52
CA TYR A 139 2.57 5.91 -4.24
C TYR A 139 1.74 4.66 -4.52
N ILE A 140 0.43 4.78 -4.30
CA ILE A 140 -0.57 3.79 -4.73
C ILE A 140 -1.47 4.47 -5.73
N VAL A 141 -1.60 3.91 -6.92
CA VAL A 141 -2.57 4.35 -7.92
C VAL A 141 -3.72 3.36 -7.92
N ALA A 142 -4.96 3.80 -7.78
CA ALA A 142 -6.12 2.91 -7.76
C ALA A 142 -7.31 3.51 -8.50
N TYR A 143 -8.18 2.65 -9.01
CA TYR A 143 -9.44 3.04 -9.66
C TYR A 143 -10.50 1.96 -9.46
N ALA A 144 -11.76 2.37 -9.32
CA ALA A 144 -12.88 1.47 -9.07
C ALA A 144 -13.38 0.81 -10.37
N ASP A 145 -14.02 -0.35 -10.25
CA ASP A 145 -14.77 -0.97 -11.36
C ASP A 145 -16.21 -0.44 -11.46
N ASN A 146 -16.61 0.45 -10.54
CA ASN A 146 -17.94 1.03 -10.44
C ASN A 146 -19.06 -0.01 -10.25
N ALA A 147 -18.79 -1.10 -9.52
CA ALA A 147 -19.77 -2.15 -9.27
C ALA A 147 -20.24 -2.25 -7.81
N THR A 148 -19.33 -2.54 -6.88
CA THR A 148 -19.72 -2.97 -5.51
C THR A 148 -18.99 -2.20 -4.44
N THR A 149 -17.69 -2.43 -4.32
CA THR A 149 -16.81 -1.85 -3.30
C THR A 149 -15.51 -1.40 -3.91
N GLN A 150 -14.83 -0.49 -3.23
CA GLN A 150 -13.57 0.07 -3.67
C GLN A 150 -12.73 0.51 -2.47
N GLY A 151 -11.44 0.21 -2.52
CA GLY A 151 -10.52 0.51 -1.43
C GLY A 151 -9.13 -0.04 -1.72
N VAL A 152 -8.14 0.52 -1.04
CA VAL A 152 -6.77 -0.01 -0.99
C VAL A 152 -6.41 -0.43 0.42
N LEU A 153 -5.63 -1.50 0.56
CA LEU A 153 -5.19 -2.04 1.84
C LEU A 153 -3.74 -2.49 1.74
N GLY A 154 -2.91 -2.14 2.72
CA GLY A 154 -1.52 -2.57 2.71
C GLY A 154 -0.74 -2.25 3.97
N GLN A 155 0.52 -2.66 3.93
CA GLN A 155 1.50 -2.45 4.98
C GLN A 155 2.89 -2.20 4.38
N PHE A 156 3.68 -1.43 5.11
CA PHE A 156 4.97 -0.92 4.69
C PHE A 156 5.94 -1.04 5.84
N ARG A 157 7.14 -1.55 5.62
CA ARG A 157 8.16 -1.61 6.67
C ARG A 157 9.56 -1.55 6.09
N ARG A 158 10.49 -1.01 6.86
CA ARG A 158 11.90 -1.13 6.54
C ARG A 158 12.44 -2.48 6.95
N VAL A 159 13.42 -2.98 6.21
CA VAL A 159 14.23 -4.12 6.64
C VAL A 159 15.32 -3.59 7.58
N ASN A 160 15.52 -4.20 8.73
CA ASN A 160 16.61 -3.87 9.64
C ASN A 160 17.96 -4.29 9.04
N MET A 161 19.07 -3.74 9.55
CA MET A 161 20.41 -4.06 9.03
C MET A 161 20.80 -5.53 9.22
N ASP A 162 20.18 -6.24 10.16
CA ASP A 162 20.36 -7.68 10.38
C ASP A 162 19.43 -8.54 9.51
N GLY A 163 18.67 -7.93 8.60
CA GLY A 163 17.72 -8.60 7.73
C GLY A 163 16.37 -8.91 8.38
N THR A 164 16.14 -8.49 9.63
CA THR A 164 14.86 -8.70 10.30
C THR A 164 13.82 -7.64 9.90
N PRO A 165 12.52 -7.93 9.97
CA PRO A 165 11.48 -6.92 9.76
C PRO A 165 11.57 -5.77 10.78
N GLY A 166 11.52 -4.53 10.30
CA GLY A 166 11.36 -3.32 11.11
C GLY A 166 9.92 -3.07 11.54
N GLU A 167 9.69 -1.90 12.11
CA GLU A 167 8.35 -1.42 12.49
C GLU A 167 7.49 -1.19 11.24
N VAL A 168 6.20 -1.52 11.36
CA VAL A 168 5.24 -1.50 10.26
C VAL A 168 4.44 -0.20 10.30
N VAL A 169 4.24 0.40 9.13
CA VAL A 169 3.24 1.44 8.87
C VAL A 169 2.13 0.82 8.06
N TYR A 170 0.90 1.06 8.46
CA TYR A 170 -0.28 0.54 7.82
C TYR A 170 -0.92 1.58 6.89
N THR A 171 -1.66 1.11 5.89
CA THR A 171 -2.70 1.95 5.30
C THR A 171 -3.69 2.37 6.40
N GLY A 172 -4.03 3.65 6.44
CA GLY A 172 -4.88 4.27 7.45
C GLY A 172 -4.16 4.77 8.71
N ASP A 173 -2.85 4.62 8.80
CA ASP A 173 -2.06 5.36 9.80
C ASP A 173 -1.91 6.85 9.41
N PRO A 174 -1.62 7.76 10.35
CA PRO A 174 -1.42 9.17 10.02
C PRO A 174 -0.29 9.40 9.01
N GLY A 175 -0.49 10.36 8.09
CA GLY A 175 0.51 10.78 7.11
C GLY A 175 0.23 10.34 5.67
N TRP A 176 -0.82 9.55 5.45
CA TRP A 176 -1.36 9.30 4.13
C TRP A 176 -2.09 10.53 3.58
N GLU A 177 -1.91 10.77 2.28
CA GLU A 177 -2.67 11.75 1.51
C GLU A 177 -3.24 11.07 0.26
N VAL A 178 -4.38 11.55 -0.22
CA VAL A 178 -4.98 11.12 -1.50
C VAL A 178 -5.25 12.32 -2.38
N CYS A 179 -5.09 12.12 -3.70
CA CYS A 179 -5.58 13.01 -4.72
C CYS A 179 -6.55 12.25 -5.63
N ALA A 180 -7.76 12.78 -5.76
CA ALA A 180 -8.78 12.29 -6.66
C ALA A 180 -8.72 13.09 -7.96
N THR A 181 -8.37 12.43 -9.07
CA THR A 181 -8.06 13.09 -10.34
C THR A 181 -9.31 13.43 -11.17
N GLY A 182 -10.42 12.75 -10.88
CA GLY A 182 -11.68 12.91 -11.61
C GLY A 182 -11.73 12.23 -12.97
N ILE A 183 -10.69 11.48 -13.34
CA ILE A 183 -10.65 10.74 -14.61
C ILE A 183 -11.32 9.39 -14.40
N ASP A 184 -12.32 9.10 -15.23
CA ASP A 184 -13.06 7.85 -15.19
C ASP A 184 -12.24 6.72 -15.86
N TYR A 185 -11.78 5.77 -15.06
CA TYR A 185 -11.21 4.50 -15.53
C TYR A 185 -12.15 3.38 -15.12
N GLY A 186 -12.69 2.66 -16.09
CA GLY A 186 -13.64 1.58 -15.88
C GLY A 186 -13.04 0.19 -16.08
N THR A 187 -13.90 -0.82 -15.91
CA THR A 187 -13.53 -2.22 -16.15
C THR A 187 -13.05 -2.43 -17.59
N GLY A 188 -11.82 -2.94 -17.74
CA GLY A 188 -11.22 -3.26 -19.03
C GLY A 188 -10.46 -2.10 -19.69
N ASP A 189 -10.46 -0.91 -19.07
CA ASP A 189 -9.56 0.16 -19.49
C ASP A 189 -8.10 -0.24 -19.23
N PRO A 190 -7.18 0.20 -20.10
CA PRO A 190 -5.77 0.01 -19.85
C PRO A 190 -5.37 0.74 -18.58
N THR A 191 -4.51 0.12 -17.77
CA THR A 191 -3.92 0.76 -16.60
C THR A 191 -3.31 2.12 -16.98
N PRO A 192 -3.48 3.18 -16.15
CA PRO A 192 -2.84 4.46 -16.37
C PRO A 192 -1.34 4.31 -16.64
N THR A 193 -0.83 4.97 -17.67
CA THR A 193 0.62 4.97 -17.92
C THR A 193 1.35 5.82 -16.88
N LEU A 194 2.63 5.53 -16.62
CA LEU A 194 3.45 6.35 -15.73
C LEU A 194 3.44 7.84 -16.11
N GLN A 195 3.42 8.15 -17.41
CA GLN A 195 3.32 9.54 -17.87
C GLN A 195 2.02 10.19 -17.37
N VAL A 196 0.87 9.51 -17.53
CA VAL A 196 -0.42 10.01 -17.05
C VAL A 196 -0.41 10.19 -15.53
N VAL A 197 0.15 9.23 -14.79
CA VAL A 197 0.29 9.32 -13.33
C VAL A 197 1.11 10.55 -12.92
N ASN A 198 2.26 10.79 -13.56
CA ASN A 198 3.11 11.95 -13.26
C ASN A 198 2.47 13.28 -13.65
N GLU A 199 1.70 13.33 -14.74
CA GLU A 199 0.88 14.50 -15.09
C GLU A 199 -0.15 14.81 -13.99
N GLN A 200 -0.81 13.79 -13.46
CA GLN A 200 -1.76 13.97 -12.35
C GLN A 200 -1.06 14.36 -11.04
N ILE A 201 0.09 13.78 -10.69
CA ILE A 201 0.88 14.20 -9.51
C ILE A 201 1.21 15.69 -9.61
N ALA A 202 1.60 16.18 -10.79
CA ALA A 202 1.88 17.60 -11.01
C ALA A 202 0.63 18.48 -10.80
N LEU A 203 -0.54 18.05 -11.29
CA LEU A 203 -1.80 18.76 -11.07
C LEU A 203 -2.23 18.77 -9.60
N CYS A 204 -2.05 17.65 -8.89
CA CYS A 204 -2.34 17.54 -7.47
C CYS A 204 -1.43 18.45 -6.63
N ASN A 205 -0.14 18.53 -7.00
CA ASN A 205 0.80 19.46 -6.35
C ASN A 205 0.47 20.93 -6.64
N ALA A 206 -0.09 21.24 -7.82
CA ALA A 206 -0.49 22.60 -8.19
C ALA A 206 -1.82 23.02 -7.53
N GLY A 207 -2.72 22.08 -7.25
CA GLY A 207 -4.06 22.36 -6.71
C GLY A 207 -4.94 23.14 -7.69
N THR A 208 -4.76 22.94 -9.01
CA THR A 208 -5.43 23.73 -10.06
C THR A 208 -6.44 22.94 -10.88
N SER A 209 -6.78 21.71 -10.49
CA SER A 209 -7.80 20.90 -11.16
C SER A 209 -9.22 21.41 -10.87
N ASP A 210 -10.20 20.92 -11.64
CA ASP A 210 -11.61 21.32 -11.50
C ASP A 210 -12.17 20.84 -10.14
N PRO A 211 -12.56 21.74 -9.24
CA PRO A 211 -13.09 21.35 -7.92
C PRO A 211 -14.46 20.65 -8.00
N ALA A 212 -15.13 20.68 -9.16
CA ALA A 212 -16.40 19.97 -9.35
C ALA A 212 -16.22 18.46 -9.55
N THR A 213 -15.02 18.01 -9.93
CA THR A 213 -14.77 16.60 -10.29
C THR A 213 -13.50 16.05 -9.66
N THR A 214 -12.77 16.82 -8.85
CA THR A 214 -11.46 16.43 -8.29
C THR A 214 -11.35 16.87 -6.83
N SER A 215 -10.33 16.39 -6.13
CA SER A 215 -9.99 16.86 -4.78
C SER A 215 -9.30 18.24 -4.76
N GLN A 216 -8.98 18.80 -5.93
CA GLN A 216 -8.19 20.04 -6.08
C GLN A 216 -6.84 20.00 -5.33
N GLY A 217 -6.20 18.83 -5.32
CA GLY A 217 -4.90 18.62 -4.69
C GLY A 217 -4.90 17.46 -3.71
N TRP A 218 -3.85 17.40 -2.90
CA TRP A 218 -3.68 16.38 -1.87
C TRP A 218 -4.57 16.71 -0.66
N VAL A 219 -5.32 15.72 -0.20
CA VAL A 219 -6.12 15.79 1.02
C VAL A 219 -5.77 14.62 1.94
N ASP A 220 -5.77 14.89 3.24
CA ASP A 220 -5.60 13.89 4.30
C ASP A 220 -6.96 13.54 4.93
N GLU A 221 -6.95 12.89 6.10
CA GLU A 221 -8.15 12.51 6.84
C GLU A 221 -8.95 13.71 7.38
N VAL A 222 -8.30 14.86 7.59
CA VAL A 222 -9.00 16.09 7.97
C VAL A 222 -9.80 16.59 6.77
N GLY A 223 -9.18 16.51 5.59
CA GLY A 223 -9.81 16.81 4.31
C GLY A 223 -10.19 18.27 4.13
N THR A 224 -11.06 18.49 3.15
CA THR A 224 -11.63 19.79 2.78
C THR A 224 -13.10 19.65 2.43
N ALA A 225 -13.76 20.74 2.04
CA ALA A 225 -15.11 20.68 1.47
C ALA A 225 -15.17 19.93 0.12
N LEU A 226 -14.02 19.71 -0.53
CA LEU A 226 -13.92 19.02 -1.82
C LEU A 226 -13.61 17.52 -1.67
N GLY A 227 -13.34 17.07 -0.45
CA GLY A 227 -13.12 15.67 -0.13
C GLY A 227 -12.08 15.43 0.95
N ALA A 228 -11.99 14.18 1.39
CA ALA A 228 -11.08 13.73 2.44
C ALA A 228 -10.56 12.32 2.14
N LEU A 229 -9.40 11.96 2.69
CA LEU A 229 -9.00 10.57 2.81
C LEU A 229 -9.94 9.87 3.79
N ALA A 230 -10.62 8.83 3.34
CA ALA A 230 -11.40 7.96 4.20
C ALA A 230 -10.53 6.82 4.73
N VAL A 231 -10.63 6.57 6.04
CA VAL A 231 -10.04 5.41 6.69
C VAL A 231 -11.16 4.51 7.21
N GLY A 232 -11.19 3.28 6.73
CA GLY A 232 -12.25 2.31 6.95
C GLY A 232 -11.94 1.29 8.02
N GLU A 233 -12.58 0.14 7.88
CA GLU A 233 -12.43 -1.00 8.79
C GLU A 233 -11.01 -1.61 8.72
N THR A 234 -10.60 -2.25 9.80
CA THR A 234 -9.36 -3.04 9.89
C THR A 234 -9.53 -4.40 9.22
N ASN A 235 -8.43 -4.99 8.77
CA ASN A 235 -8.37 -6.33 8.16
C ASN A 235 -8.60 -7.49 9.17
N ASP A 236 -9.33 -7.25 10.24
CA ASP A 236 -9.83 -8.25 11.19
C ASP A 236 -11.31 -8.05 11.54
N THR A 237 -11.96 -7.08 10.91
CA THR A 237 -13.38 -6.81 11.11
C THR A 237 -14.20 -7.99 10.55
N PRO A 238 -15.02 -8.68 11.37
CA PRO A 238 -15.75 -9.86 10.92
C PRO A 238 -16.71 -9.54 9.77
N TYR A 239 -16.54 -10.20 8.62
CA TYR A 239 -17.40 -9.98 7.46
C TYR A 239 -18.80 -10.57 7.64
N ALA A 240 -19.83 -9.76 7.44
CA ALA A 240 -21.23 -10.11 7.65
C ALA A 240 -21.94 -10.68 6.40
N GLY A 241 -21.20 -10.99 5.34
CA GLY A 241 -21.74 -11.67 4.15
C GLY A 241 -22.32 -10.73 3.09
N GLY A 242 -21.95 -9.45 3.11
CA GLY A 242 -22.26 -8.48 2.08
C GLY A 242 -21.74 -7.09 2.45
N PRO A 243 -21.47 -6.21 1.48
CA PRO A 243 -20.97 -4.88 1.76
C PRO A 243 -22.04 -4.03 2.45
N GLN A 244 -21.71 -3.50 3.62
CA GLN A 244 -22.52 -2.54 4.35
C GLN A 244 -21.62 -1.47 4.98
N PRO A 245 -22.10 -0.24 5.21
CA PRO A 245 -21.29 0.76 5.89
C PRO A 245 -20.68 0.26 7.20
N GLY A 246 -19.35 0.36 7.33
CA GLY A 246 -18.57 -0.14 8.46
C GLY A 246 -18.26 -1.63 8.43
N ASN A 247 -18.68 -2.36 7.40
CA ASN A 247 -18.31 -3.74 7.14
C ASN A 247 -18.42 -4.08 5.64
N GLU A 248 -17.61 -3.38 4.86
CA GLU A 248 -17.62 -3.40 3.41
C GLU A 248 -16.90 -4.61 2.81
N PHE A 249 -15.82 -5.06 3.44
CA PHE A 249 -14.86 -5.97 2.83
C PHE A 249 -14.79 -7.35 3.51
N PRO A 250 -14.65 -8.44 2.73
CA PRO A 250 -14.09 -9.69 3.24
C PRO A 250 -12.68 -9.50 3.81
N LEU A 251 -12.27 -10.41 4.70
CA LEU A 251 -10.91 -10.44 5.21
C LEU A 251 -9.92 -10.75 4.08
N VAL A 252 -8.94 -9.87 3.91
CA VAL A 252 -7.75 -10.15 3.11
C VAL A 252 -6.85 -11.10 3.88
N CYS A 253 -6.12 -11.96 3.17
CA CYS A 253 -5.23 -12.94 3.77
C CYS A 253 -4.33 -12.36 4.87
N GLN A 254 -4.68 -12.67 6.12
CA GLN A 254 -4.03 -12.12 7.32
C GLN A 254 -2.61 -12.62 7.55
N THR A 255 -2.17 -13.64 6.79
CA THR A 255 -0.77 -14.09 6.82
C THR A 255 0.14 -13.26 5.91
N LEU A 256 -0.45 -12.44 5.03
CA LEU A 256 0.29 -11.58 4.09
C LEU A 256 0.15 -10.10 4.46
N ILE A 257 -1.06 -9.66 4.83
CA ILE A 257 -1.32 -8.31 5.33
C ILE A 257 -1.83 -8.40 6.76
N ASP A 258 -1.20 -7.68 7.68
CA ASP A 258 -1.50 -7.67 9.10
C ASP A 258 -2.97 -7.26 9.35
N PRO A 259 -3.67 -7.95 10.27
CA PRO A 259 -4.97 -7.57 10.82
C PRO A 259 -5.18 -6.07 11.08
N GLN A 260 -4.13 -5.34 11.50
CA GLN A 260 -4.23 -3.92 11.85
C GLN A 260 -4.32 -2.98 10.65
N SER A 261 -4.02 -3.45 9.44
CA SER A 261 -4.13 -2.65 8.23
C SER A 261 -5.56 -2.18 8.00
N ARG A 262 -5.75 -0.93 7.58
CA ARG A 262 -7.09 -0.34 7.34
C ARG A 262 -7.29 0.00 5.88
N TRP A 263 -8.51 -0.21 5.41
CA TRP A 263 -8.90 0.20 4.06
C TRP A 263 -8.87 1.72 3.92
N MET A 264 -8.33 2.21 2.80
CA MET A 264 -8.32 3.63 2.46
C MET A 264 -9.03 3.89 1.14
N TRP A 265 -9.71 5.03 1.06
CA TRP A 265 -10.33 5.53 -0.17
C TRP A 265 -10.50 7.04 -0.14
N PHE A 266 -11.01 7.63 -1.22
CA PHE A 266 -11.40 9.04 -1.23
C PHE A 266 -12.90 9.20 -0.91
N ASN A 267 -13.21 10.10 0.02
CA ASN A 267 -14.56 10.54 0.30
C ASN A 267 -14.82 11.87 -0.40
N TRP A 268 -15.65 11.87 -1.45
CA TRP A 268 -15.96 13.05 -2.27
C TRP A 268 -16.99 14.00 -1.63
N ASP A 269 -17.72 13.55 -0.60
CA ASP A 269 -18.69 14.36 0.14
C ASP A 269 -18.55 14.12 1.65
N PRO A 270 -17.50 14.65 2.31
CA PRO A 270 -17.24 14.40 3.72
C PRO A 270 -18.29 15.01 4.66
N ALA A 271 -19.13 15.93 4.17
CA ALA A 271 -20.24 16.48 4.95
C ALA A 271 -21.47 15.55 4.95
N GLY A 272 -21.71 14.84 3.84
CA GLY A 272 -22.84 13.93 3.67
C GLY A 272 -22.54 12.44 3.91
N ILE A 273 -21.27 12.04 3.77
CA ILE A 273 -20.80 10.66 3.91
C ILE A 273 -19.92 10.58 5.14
N VAL A 274 -20.49 10.06 6.23
CA VAL A 274 -19.79 9.89 7.52
C VAL A 274 -19.68 8.40 7.83
N TRP A 275 -18.47 7.85 7.74
CA TRP A 275 -18.20 6.46 8.10
C TRP A 275 -18.31 6.27 9.64
N PRO A 276 -18.90 5.17 10.14
CA PRO A 276 -19.45 4.01 9.41
C PRO A 276 -20.96 4.10 9.11
N VAL A 277 -21.59 5.27 9.17
CA VAL A 277 -23.05 5.40 8.92
C VAL A 277 -23.34 5.38 7.42
N GLN A 278 -22.53 6.07 6.63
CA GLN A 278 -22.42 5.92 5.18
C GLN A 278 -21.02 5.45 4.82
N SER A 279 -20.83 5.00 3.57
CA SER A 279 -19.55 4.46 3.14
C SER A 279 -19.05 5.14 1.88
N PRO A 280 -17.82 5.70 1.87
CA PRO A 280 -17.13 6.06 0.64
C PRO A 280 -16.57 4.83 -0.10
N PHE A 281 -16.57 3.67 0.55
CA PHE A 281 -16.03 2.41 0.04
C PHE A 281 -17.06 1.57 -0.73
N ILE A 282 -18.34 1.97 -0.72
CA ILE A 282 -19.40 1.30 -1.49
C ILE A 282 -19.75 2.18 -2.69
N TYR A 283 -19.83 1.58 -3.88
CA TYR A 283 -20.22 2.32 -5.08
C TYR A 283 -21.63 2.91 -4.91
N PRO A 284 -21.82 4.24 -5.04
CA PRO A 284 -23.12 4.87 -4.78
C PRO A 284 -24.16 4.59 -5.87
N GLY A 285 -23.78 3.92 -6.97
CA GLY A 285 -24.61 3.78 -8.16
C GLY A 285 -24.67 5.07 -8.99
N GLY A 286 -25.36 5.00 -10.13
CA GLY A 286 -25.52 6.12 -11.05
C GLY A 286 -24.71 5.95 -12.33
N GLY A 287 -24.66 7.00 -13.14
CA GLY A 287 -23.79 7.06 -14.32
C GLY A 287 -22.77 8.18 -14.18
N GLY A 288 -21.66 8.08 -14.91
CA GLY A 288 -20.51 8.98 -14.81
C GLY A 288 -19.54 8.55 -13.72
N ASN A 289 -18.73 9.50 -13.24
CA ASN A 289 -17.69 9.29 -12.22
C ASN A 289 -18.07 9.97 -10.88
N PRO A 290 -19.06 9.45 -10.13
CA PRO A 290 -19.56 10.10 -8.92
C PRO A 290 -18.55 10.11 -7.76
N MET A 291 -17.52 9.26 -7.83
CA MET A 291 -16.52 9.10 -6.76
C MET A 291 -15.20 9.79 -7.07
N HIS A 292 -15.11 10.48 -8.22
CA HIS A 292 -13.90 11.15 -8.70
C HIS A 292 -12.72 10.16 -8.83
N ASP A 293 -13.00 9.01 -9.45
CA ASP A 293 -12.11 7.89 -9.69
C ASP A 293 -10.76 8.26 -10.34
N PHE A 294 -9.88 7.27 -10.38
CA PHE A 294 -8.43 7.39 -10.51
C PHE A 294 -7.86 8.25 -9.40
N MET A 295 -7.44 7.53 -8.35
CA MET A 295 -6.89 8.07 -7.13
C MET A 295 -5.40 7.79 -7.07
N ILE A 296 -4.68 8.76 -6.54
CA ILE A 296 -3.26 8.62 -6.21
C ILE A 296 -3.14 8.83 -4.71
N PHE A 297 -2.79 7.78 -3.98
CA PHE A 297 -2.41 7.87 -2.58
C PHE A 297 -0.90 8.04 -2.50
N ARG A 298 -0.44 8.80 -1.51
CA ARG A 298 0.99 8.90 -1.23
C ARG A 298 1.29 8.87 0.26
N LEU A 299 2.47 8.37 0.59
CA LEU A 299 3.06 8.38 1.91
C LEU A 299 4.52 8.83 1.79
N ALA A 300 4.94 9.79 2.62
CA ALA A 300 6.34 10.14 2.69
C ALA A 300 7.17 8.94 3.18
N SER A 301 8.25 8.58 2.49
CA SER A 301 9.08 7.43 2.86
C SER A 301 9.76 7.58 4.22
N ALA A 302 9.91 8.82 4.70
CA ALA A 302 10.39 9.16 6.03
C ALA A 302 9.39 8.78 7.13
N SER A 303 8.11 8.61 6.80
CA SER A 303 7.09 8.12 7.73
C SER A 303 7.24 6.63 8.03
N VAL A 304 7.95 5.87 7.18
CA VAL A 304 8.31 4.47 7.47
C VAL A 304 9.51 4.46 8.43
N PRO A 305 9.32 3.98 9.69
CA PRO A 305 10.33 4.09 10.73
C PRO A 305 11.67 3.51 10.30
N GLN A 306 12.74 4.27 10.58
CA GLN A 306 14.10 3.80 10.34
C GLN A 306 14.43 2.66 11.30
N PRO A 307 15.28 1.70 10.89
CA PRO A 307 15.84 0.72 11.82
C PRO A 307 16.54 1.40 13.00
N PRO A 308 16.55 0.78 14.19
CA PRO A 308 17.33 1.27 15.32
C PRO A 308 18.81 1.45 14.94
N ALA A 309 19.47 2.47 15.51
CA ALA A 309 20.92 2.57 15.46
C ALA A 309 21.52 1.33 16.16
N GLY A 310 22.35 0.58 15.41
CA GLY A 310 22.99 -0.65 15.89
C GLY A 310 24.13 -0.43 16.87
#